data_AF-A0A9N8R2F9-F1
#
_entry.id   AF-A0A9N8R2F9-F1
#
_cell.length_a   1.000
_cell.length_b   1.000
_cell.length_c   1.000
_cell.angle_alpha   90.00
_cell.angle_beta   90.00
_cell.angle_gamma   90.00
#
_symmetry.space_group_name_H-M   'P 1'
#
loop_
_entity.id
_entity.type
_entity.pdbx_description
1 polymer ?
#
loop_
_entity_poly.entity_id
_entity_poly.type
_entity_poly.pdbx_seq_one_letter_code
_entity_poly.pdbx_strand_id
1 'polypeptide(L)' 'MNGRGFITISMHELERVKIIEAVLQRRLTIVLAAERLQLCERQVSRLVRRYDAAGPAGEGAAAARHQYH' A
#
# COMPACT_ATOMS: atom_id res chain seq x y z
N MET A 1 -6.66 -26.80 -5.56
CA MET A 1 -5.54 -26.66 -4.59
C MET A 1 -5.12 -25.21 -4.60
N ASN A 2 -5.64 -24.40 -3.68
CA ASN A 2 -5.38 -22.96 -3.62
C ASN A 2 -4.07 -22.76 -2.88
N GLY A 3 -2.96 -22.85 -3.63
CA GLY A 3 -1.63 -22.58 -3.12
C GLY A 3 -1.57 -21.12 -2.71
N ARG A 4 -1.68 -20.87 -1.39
CA ARG A 4 -1.26 -19.62 -0.76
C ARG A 4 0.22 -19.46 -1.08
N GLY A 5 0.49 -18.82 -2.22
CA GLY A 5 1.83 -18.49 -2.64
C GLY A 5 2.37 -17.53 -1.61
N PHE A 6 3.42 -17.93 -0.90
CA PHE A 6 4.27 -16.96 -0.24
C PHE A 6 4.84 -16.07 -1.36
N ILE A 7 4.22 -14.90 -1.55
CA ILE A 7 4.73 -13.88 -2.44
C ILE A 7 5.95 -13.32 -1.72
N THR A 8 7.15 -13.67 -2.18
CA THR A 8 8.38 -13.01 -1.75
C THR A 8 8.30 -11.56 -2.19
N ILE A 9 7.74 -10.70 -1.33
CA ILE A 9 7.65 -9.26 -1.57
C ILE A 9 9.09 -8.71 -1.51
N SER A 10 9.52 -8.00 -2.56
CA SER A 10 10.78 -7.25 -2.50
C SER A 10 10.68 -6.15 -1.43
N MET A 11 11.79 -5.78 -0.79
CA MET A 11 11.78 -4.69 0.21
C MET A 11 11.19 -3.38 -0.34
N HIS A 12 11.40 -3.11 -1.62
CA HIS A 12 10.83 -1.95 -2.32
C HIS A 12 9.31 -2.03 -2.47
N GLU A 13 8.79 -3.22 -2.74
CA GLU A 13 7.35 -3.45 -2.85
C GLU A 13 6.66 -3.36 -1.49
N LEU A 14 7.31 -3.81 -0.42
CA LEU A 14 6.83 -3.63 0.95
C LEU A 14 6.80 -2.14 1.35
N GLU A 15 7.85 -1.39 1.02
CA GLU A 15 7.92 0.05 1.27
C GLU A 15 6.79 0.79 0.56
N ARG A 16 6.51 0.44 -0.69
CA ARG A 16 5.40 0.99 -1.45
C ARG A 16 4.05 0.71 -0.79
N VAL A 17 3.80 -0.50 -0.31
CA VAL A 17 2.55 -0.84 0.42
C VAL A 17 2.41 0.05 1.66
N LYS A 18 3.46 0.16 2.49
CA LYS A 18 3.43 0.98 3.71
C LYS A 18 3.14 2.46 3.43
N ILE A 19 3.75 3.02 2.38
CA ILE A 19 3.52 4.41 1.98
C ILE A 19 2.07 4.62 1.53
N ILE A 20 1.53 3.72 0.71
CA ILE A 20 0.15 3.80 0.23
C ILE A 20 -0.86 3.62 1.37
N GLU A 21 -0.61 2.70 2.32
CA GLU A 21 -1.41 2.55 3.53
C GLU A 21 -1.41 3.83 4.40
N ALA A 22 -0.26 4.49 4.55
CA ALA A 22 -0.18 5.75 5.29
C ALA A 22 -1.01 6.86 4.63
N VAL A 23 -1.07 6.89 3.29
CA VAL A 23 -1.94 7.83 2.56
C VAL A 23 -3.41 7.50 2.77
N LEU A 24 -3.80 6.23 2.67
CA LEU A 24 -5.19 5.79 2.93
C LEU A 24 -5.65 6.12 4.34
N GLN A 25 -4.76 6.00 5.33
CA GLN A 25 -5.02 6.36 6.72
C GLN A 25 -4.91 7.86 7.01
N ARG A 26 -4.72 8.69 5.98
CA ARG A 26 -4.56 10.15 6.08
C ARG A 26 -3.38 10.59 6.97
N ARG A 27 -2.40 9.70 7.19
CA ARG A 27 -1.15 9.96 7.91
C ARG A 27 -0.05 10.51 7.00
N LEU A 28 -0.27 10.47 5.69
CA LEU A 28 0.67 10.94 4.67
C LEU A 28 -0.06 11.61 3.51
N THR A 29 0.47 12.73 3.01
CA THR A 29 -0.09 13.42 1.83
C THR A 29 0.35 12.73 0.54
N ILE A 30 -0.43 12.90 -0.54
CA ILE A 30 -0.09 12.36 -1.87
C ILE A 30 1.23 12.94 -2.39
N VAL A 31 1.49 14.23 -2.15
CA VAL A 31 2.73 14.91 -2.53
C VAL A 31 3.95 14.24 -1.90
N LEU A 32 3.93 14.03 -0.58
CA LEU A 32 5.05 13.41 0.13
C LEU A 32 5.21 11.91 -0.20
N ALA A 33 4.11 11.22 -0.50
CA ALA A 33 4.17 9.86 -1.02
C ALA A 33 4.80 9.79 -2.42
N ALA A 34 4.52 10.77 -3.29
CA ALA A 34 5.10 10.88 -4.63
C ALA A 34 6.62 11.08 -4.56
N GLU A 35 7.09 11.96 -3.68
CA GLU A 35 8.52 12.15 -3.42
C GLU A 35 9.21 10.86 -2.95
N ARG A 36 8.64 10.16 -1.96
CA ARG A 36 9.22 8.93 -1.42
C ARG A 36 9.23 7.76 -2.39
N LEU A 37 8.21 7.67 -3.24
CA LEU A 37 8.10 6.63 -4.25
C LEU A 37 8.82 6.98 -5.56
N GLN A 38 9.33 8.21 -5.70
CA GLN A 38 9.88 8.73 -6.95
C GLN A 38 8.90 8.58 -8.12
N LEU A 39 7.62 8.90 -7.87
CA LEU A 39 6.53 8.86 -8.82
C LEU A 39 5.86 10.23 -8.91
N CYS A 40 5.03 10.46 -9.93
CA CYS A 40 4.16 11.64 -9.94
C CYS A 40 2.89 11.43 -9.09
N GLU A 41 2.31 12.52 -8.59
CA GLU A 41 1.08 12.48 -7.77
C GLU A 41 -0.08 11.73 -8.43
N ARG A 42 -0.16 11.78 -9.77
CA ARG A 42 -1.17 11.04 -10.55
C ARG A 42 -0.96 9.53 -10.46
N GLN A 43 0.27 9.05 -10.53
CA GLN A 43 0.60 7.63 -10.38
C GLN A 43 0.28 7.16 -8.96
N VAL A 44 0.62 7.96 -7.95
CA VAL A 44 0.27 7.68 -6.55
C VAL A 44 -1.24 7.66 -6.35
N SER A 45 -1.97 8.63 -6.87
CA SER A 45 -3.44 8.68 -6.79
C SER A 45 -4.08 7.43 -7.40
N ARG A 46 -3.54 6.94 -8.53
CA ARG A 46 -3.99 5.68 -9.14
C ARG A 46 -3.64 4.45 -8.30
N LEU A 47 -2.51 4.44 -7.62
CA LEU A 47 -2.16 3.38 -6.67
C LEU A 47 -3.12 3.38 -5.49
N VAL A 48 -3.30 4.52 -4.82
CA VAL A 48 -4.22 4.67 -3.69
C VAL A 48 -5.63 4.18 -4.05
N ARG A 49 -6.20 4.62 -5.19
CA ARG A 49 -7.52 4.14 -5.64
C ARG A 49 -7.59 2.64 -5.89
N ARG A 50 -6.53 2.03 -6.43
CA ARG A 50 -6.47 0.58 -6.64
C ARG A 50 -6.41 -0.18 -5.32
N TYR A 51 -5.64 0.31 -4.35
CA TYR A 51 -5.53 -0.29 -3.02
C TYR A 51 -6.81 -0.09 -2.19
N ASP A 52 -7.50 1.04 -2.36
CA ASP A 52 -8.80 1.33 -1.73
C ASP A 52 -9.91 0.42 -2.29
N ALA A 53 -9.99 0.31 -3.62
CA ALA A 53 -10.99 -0.51 -4.30
C ALA A 53 -10.80 -2.02 -4.08
N ALA A 54 -9.58 -2.47 -3.74
CA ALA A 54 -9.32 -3.87 -3.42
C ALA A 54 -9.91 -4.32 -2.07
N GLY A 55 -10.26 -3.38 -1.17
CA GLY A 55 -10.83 -3.68 0.14
C GLY A 55 -9.97 -4.65 0.98
N PRO A 56 -10.47 -5.15 2.13
CA PRO A 56 -9.75 -6.14 2.94
C PRO A 56 -9.49 -7.48 2.23
N ALA A 57 -10.06 -7.69 1.03
CA ALA A 57 -9.96 -8.89 0.22
C ALA A 57 -8.77 -8.88 -0.77
N GLY A 58 -8.04 -7.77 -0.88
CA GLY A 58 -6.71 -7.77 -1.49
C GLY A 58 -5.70 -8.37 -0.52
N GLU A 59 -5.57 -9.69 -0.52
CA GLU A 59 -4.65 -10.48 0.31
C GLU A 59 -3.27 -9.81 0.41
N GLY A 60 -2.99 -9.16 1.56
CA GLY A 60 -1.68 -8.59 1.87
C GLY A 60 -1.63 -7.33 2.76
N ALA A 61 -2.71 -6.56 2.89
CA ALA A 61 -2.70 -5.26 3.60
C ALA A 61 -3.69 -5.14 4.78
N ALA A 62 -4.31 -6.25 5.20
CA ALA A 62 -5.29 -6.25 6.29
C ALA A 62 -4.78 -6.86 7.61
N ALA A 63 -3.60 -7.49 7.63
CA ALA A 63 -3.02 -8.05 8.86
C ALA A 63 -2.31 -6.99 9.74
N ALA A 64 -2.07 -5.78 9.23
CA ALA A 64 -1.37 -4.70 9.95
C ALA A 64 -2.31 -3.64 10.56
N ARG A 65 -3.64 -3.83 10.53
CA ARG A 65 -4.59 -2.89 11.14
C ARG A 65 -4.74 -3.05 12.66
N HIS A 66 -4.06 -4.04 13.27
CA HIS A 66 -4.16 -4.34 14.70
C HIS A 66 -2.85 -4.16 15.48
N GLN A 67 -1.87 -3.43 14.97
CA GLN A 67 -0.62 -3.27 15.73
C GLN A 67 0.06 -1.92 15.52
N TYR A 68 -0.62 -0.86 15.94
CA TYR A 68 0.03 0.37 16.39
C TYR A 68 -0.88 1.00 17.46
N HIS A 69 -0.70 0.54 18.69
CA HIS A 69 -1.16 1.20 19.91
C HIS A 69 0.04 1.31 20.86
#